data_AF-A0A924RFZ8-F1
#
_entry.id   AF-A0A924RFZ8-F1
#
_cell.length_a   1.000
_cell.length_b   1.000
_cell.length_c   1.000
_cell.angle_alpha   90.00
_cell.angle_beta   90.00
_cell.angle_gamma   90.00
#
_symmetry.space_group_name_H-M   'P 1'
#
loop_
_entity.id
_entity.type
_entity.pdbx_description
1 polymer ?
#
loop_
_entity_poly.entity_id
_entity_poly.type
_entity_poly.pdbx_seq_one_letter_code
_entity_poly.pdbx_strand_id
1 'polypeptide(L)' 'MRAVRWHGKKDVRVDTVPDPEIVNPRDAIIRVTSTAICGSDLHLY' A
#
# COMPACT_ATOMS: atom_id res chain seq x y z
N MET A 1 -9.91 1.64 -4.22
CA MET A 1 -9.61 0.69 -3.12
C MET A 1 -9.13 1.37 -1.84
N ARG A 2 -9.12 0.68 -0.69
CA ARG A 2 -8.52 1.17 0.57
C ARG A 2 -7.04 0.82 0.63
N ALA A 3 -6.18 1.72 1.11
CA ALA A 3 -4.74 1.50 1.25
C ALA A 3 -4.17 2.17 2.50
N VAL A 4 -3.17 1.53 3.11
CA VAL A 4 -2.34 2.15 4.17
C VAL A 4 -1.35 3.10 3.50
N ARG A 5 -1.37 4.38 3.89
CA ARG A 5 -0.48 5.42 3.36
C ARG A 5 0.26 6.14 4.48
N TRP A 6 1.52 6.46 4.21
CA TRP A 6 2.36 7.28 5.07
C TRP A 6 2.09 8.76 4.77
N HIS A 7 1.77 9.52 5.81
CA HIS A 7 1.51 10.97 5.75
C HIS A 7 2.59 11.78 6.49
N GLY A 8 3.47 11.11 7.23
CA GLY A 8 4.57 11.71 7.96
C GLY A 8 5.05 10.83 9.10
N LYS A 9 6.06 11.31 9.83
CA LYS A 9 6.56 10.62 11.02
C LYS A 9 5.42 10.44 12.03
N LYS A 10 5.16 9.21 12.40
CA LYS A 10 4.09 8.70 13.27
C LYS A 10 2.69 8.97 12.75
N ASP A 11 2.55 9.27 11.46
CA ASP A 11 1.28 9.54 10.80
C ASP A 11 1.07 8.57 9.64
N VAL A 12 0.31 7.50 9.92
CA VAL A 12 -0.06 6.47 8.96
C VAL A 12 -1.57 6.30 9.01
N ARG A 13 -2.22 6.38 7.85
CA ARG A 13 -3.68 6.39 7.74
C ARG A 13 -4.16 5.41 6.68
N VAL A 14 -5.43 5.05 6.75
CA VAL A 14 -6.09 4.29 5.69
C VAL A 14 -6.85 5.27 4.82
N ASP A 15 -6.41 5.42 3.58
CA ASP A 15 -7.04 6.29 2.59
C ASP A 15 -7.86 5.45 1.59
N THR A 16 -8.86 6.07 0.97
CA THR A 16 -9.48 5.57 -0.25
C THR A 16 -8.74 6.15 -1.44
N VAL A 17 -8.18 5.28 -2.28
CA VAL A 17 -7.41 5.62 -3.48
C VAL A 17 -8.04 5.01 -4.73
N PRO A 18 -7.72 5.49 -5.95
CA PRO A 18 -8.12 4.82 -7.19
C PRO A 18 -7.69 3.35 -7.21
N ASP A 19 -8.41 2.53 -7.96
CA ASP A 19 -8.00 1.15 -8.22
C ASP A 19 -6.76 1.13 -9.14
N PRO A 20 -5.88 0.13 -9.02
CA PRO A 20 -4.66 0.06 -9.81
C PRO A 20 -4.98 -0.25 -11.27
N GLU A 21 -4.10 0.22 -12.16
CA GLU A 21 -4.16 -0.03 -13.60
C GLU A 21 -2.91 -0.79 -14.07
N ILE A 22 -3.05 -1.54 -15.16
CA ILE A 22 -1.93 -2.20 -15.83
C ILE A 22 -1.17 -1.15 -16.64
N VAL A 23 0.10 -0.93 -16.32
CA VAL A 23 0.94 0.07 -17.00
C VAL A 23 1.87 -0.60 -18.01
N ASN A 24 2.40 -1.78 -17.69
CA ASN A 24 3.32 -2.52 -18.53
C ASN A 24 2.75 -3.88 -18.96
N PRO A 25 3.24 -4.47 -20.07
CA PRO A 25 2.70 -5.73 -20.60
C PRO A 25 2.81 -6.95 -19.67
N ARG A 26 3.61 -6.87 -18.59
CA ARG A 26 3.87 -7.97 -17.65
C ARG A 26 3.28 -7.74 -16.26
N ASP A 27 2.55 -6.65 -16.05
CA ASP A 27 1.96 -6.37 -14.76
C ASP A 27 0.75 -7.28 -14.50
N ALA A 28 0.42 -7.46 -13.24
CA ALA A 28 -0.79 -8.15 -12.81
C ALA A 28 -1.42 -7.41 -11.63
N ILE A 29 -2.76 -7.35 -11.60
CA ILE A 29 -3.52 -6.81 -10.48
C ILE A 29 -3.95 -7.98 -9.60
N ILE A 30 -3.57 -7.94 -8.32
CA ILE A 30 -3.85 -9.00 -7.36
C ILE A 30 -4.78 -8.49 -6.27
N ARG A 31 -5.87 -9.22 -6.01
CA ARG A 31 -6.69 -8.99 -4.81
C ARG A 31 -5.96 -9.54 -3.59
N VAL A 32 -5.44 -8.64 -2.76
CA VAL A 32 -4.73 -9.01 -1.53
C VAL A 32 -5.71 -9.66 -0.54
N THR A 33 -5.44 -10.91 -0.17
CA THR A 33 -6.18 -11.64 0.88
C THR A 33 -5.50 -11.53 2.24
N SER A 34 -4.18 -11.37 2.26
CA SER A 34 -3.37 -11.21 3.47
C SER A 34 -2.09 -10.44 3.13
N THR A 35 -1.66 -9.60 4.06
CA THR A 35 -0.37 -8.88 4.03
C THR A 35 0.09 -8.68 5.47
N ALA A 36 1.37 -8.40 5.68
CA ALA A 36 1.97 -8.25 6.99
C ALA A 36 2.77 -6.94 7.11
N ILE A 37 3.03 -6.55 8.35
CA ILE A 37 3.93 -5.44 8.67
C ILE A 37 5.34 -6.03 8.82
N CYS A 38 6.31 -5.42 8.15
CA CYS A 38 7.73 -5.78 8.25
C CYS A 38 8.44 -4.86 9.25
N GLY A 39 9.52 -5.34 9.86
CA GLY A 39 10.37 -4.48 10.70
C GLY A 39 10.95 -3.27 9.94
N SER A 40 11.15 -3.40 8.63
CA SER A 40 11.60 -2.30 7.77
C SER A 40 10.61 -1.14 7.70
N ASP A 41 9.32 -1.38 7.91
CA ASP A 41 8.28 -0.34 7.86
C ASP A 41 8.45 0.66 9.02
N LEU A 42 9.03 0.21 10.14
CA LEU A 42 9.33 1.05 11.30
C LEU A 42 10.43 2.08 11.02
N HIS A 43 11.24 1.89 9.97
CA HIS A 43 12.29 2.85 9.63
C HIS A 43 11.69 4.17 9.10
N LEU A 44 10.46 4.12 8.59
CA LEU A 44 9.71 5.27 8.08
C LEU A 44 8.72 5.83 9.11
N TYR A 45 8.41 5.07 10.17
CA TYR A 45 7.44 5.46 11.19
C TYR A 45 7.95 6.59 12.10
#